data_AF-A0A8A5TPI4-F1
#
_entry.id   AF-A0A8A5TPI4-F1
#
_cell.length_a   1.000
_cell.length_b   1.000
_cell.length_c   1.000
_cell.angle_alpha   90.00
_cell.angle_beta   90.00
_cell.angle_gamma   90.00
#
_symmetry.space_group_name_H-M   'P 1'
#
loop_
_entity.id
_entity.type
_entity.pdbx_description
1 polymer ?
#
loop_
_entity_poly.entity_id
_entity_poly.type
_entity_poly.pdbx_seq_one_letter_code
_entity_poly.pdbx_strand_id
1 'polypeptide(L)' 'MITGNGINTVTVNGKVKHITELDDITLCLEWTKLREENNRLYEINN' A
#
# COMPACT_ATOMS: atom_id res chain seq x y z
N MET A 1 -8.80 17.02 -5.13
CA MET A 1 -8.60 15.86 -4.24
C MET A 1 -7.18 15.96 -3.73
N ILE A 2 -6.96 16.08 -2.42
CA ILE A 2 -5.62 16.24 -1.84
C ILE A 2 -4.90 14.89 -1.97
N THR A 3 -4.00 14.76 -2.94
CA THR A 3 -3.11 13.60 -3.09
C THR A 3 -1.88 13.81 -2.21
N GLY A 4 -2.06 13.68 -0.89
CA GLY A 4 -0.97 13.47 0.06
C GLY A 4 -0.94 12.00 0.48
N ASN A 5 0.20 11.51 0.97
CA ASN A 5 0.28 10.20 1.64
C ASN A 5 -0.81 10.14 2.71
N GLY A 6 -1.87 9.37 2.44
CA GLY A 6 -3.10 9.42 3.20
C GLY A 6 -3.81 8.08 3.22
N ILE A 7 -4.91 8.01 3.98
CA ILE A 7 -5.80 6.85 4.02
C ILE A 7 -6.28 6.55 2.60
N ASN A 8 -6.37 5.26 2.24
CA ASN A 8 -6.79 4.80 0.91
C ASN A 8 -5.83 5.17 -0.24
N THR A 9 -4.54 5.32 0.03
CA THR A 9 -3.51 5.51 -1.00
C THR A 9 -2.42 4.44 -0.90
N VAL A 10 -1.82 4.08 -2.03
CA VAL A 10 -0.64 3.20 -2.11
C VAL A 10 0.40 3.80 -3.04
N THR A 11 1.68 3.47 -2.82
CA THR A 11 2.78 3.96 -3.67
C THR A 11 3.14 2.90 -4.70
N VAL A 12 2.77 3.14 -5.96
CA VAL A 12 3.10 2.24 -7.08
C VAL A 12 4.17 2.90 -7.94
N ASN A 13 5.33 2.25 -8.08
CA ASN A 13 6.46 2.76 -8.87
C ASN A 13 6.87 4.20 -8.48
N GLY A 14 6.89 4.51 -7.18
CA GLY A 14 7.25 5.83 -6.66
C GLY A 14 6.16 6.91 -6.83
N LYS A 15 4.97 6.55 -7.33
CA LYS A 15 3.83 7.46 -7.45
C LYS A 15 2.73 7.08 -6.48
N VAL A 16 2.23 8.05 -5.72
CA VAL A 16 1.06 7.89 -4.87
C VAL A 16 -0.17 7.77 -5.76
N LYS A 17 -0.97 6.73 -5.54
CA LYS A 17 -2.25 6.47 -6.22
C LYS A 17 -3.34 6.25 -5.20
N HIS A 18 -4.55 6.72 -5.49
CA HIS A 18 -5.72 6.35 -4.69
C HIS A 18 -6.16 4.93 -5.05
N ILE A 19 -6.69 4.16 -4.10
CA ILE A 19 -7.09 2.75 -4.34
C ILE A 19 -8.14 2.60 -5.44
N THR A 20 -8.98 3.61 -5.66
CA THR A 20 -9.99 3.60 -6.73
C THR A 20 -9.40 3.84 -8.12
N GLU A 21 -8.12 4.18 -8.22
CA GLU A 21 -7.39 4.39 -9.48
C GLU A 21 -6.63 3.12 -9.91
N LEU A 22 -6.74 2.03 -9.13
CA LEU A 22 -6.07 0.76 -9.37
C LEU A 22 -7.09 -0.29 -9.83
N ASP A 23 -6.64 -1.19 -10.70
CA ASP A 23 -7.35 -2.43 -10.96
C ASP A 23 -7.23 -3.40 -9.77
N ASP A 24 -8.15 -4.36 -9.71
CA ASP A 24 -8.25 -5.31 -8.60
C ASP A 24 -6.94 -6.10 -8.38
N ILE A 25 -6.21 -6.44 -9.45
CA ILE A 25 -4.97 -7.22 -9.35
C ILE A 25 -3.87 -6.36 -8.74
N THR A 26 -3.67 -5.14 -9.26
CA THR A 26 -2.67 -4.22 -8.70
C THR A 26 -2.98 -3.90 -7.24
N LEU A 27 -4.25 -3.70 -6.90
CA LEU A 27 -4.67 -3.45 -5.52
C LEU A 27 -4.30 -4.64 -4.61
N CYS A 28 -4.65 -5.87 -4.99
CA CYS A 28 -4.32 -7.07 -4.21
C CYS A 28 -2.80 -7.26 -4.00
N LEU A 29 -2.00 -6.99 -5.03
CA LEU A 29 -0.55 -7.11 -4.96
C LEU A 29 0.05 -6.11 -3.97
N GLU A 30 -0.37 -4.83 -4.03
CA GLU A 30 0.13 -3.81 -3.09
C GLU A 30 -0.31 -4.10 -1.65
N TRP A 31 -1.55 -4.57 -1.45
CA TRP A 31 -2.01 -5.02 -0.12
C TRP A 31 -1.19 -6.17 0.44
N THR A 32 -0.81 -7.13 -0.40
CA THR A 32 0.00 -8.28 0.03
C THR A 32 1.38 -7.82 0.50
N LYS A 33 2.04 -6.92 -0.26
CA LYS A 33 3.35 -6.35 0.13
C LYS A 33 3.26 -5.61 1.46
N LEU A 34 2.25 -4.76 1.64
CA LEU A 34 2.05 -4.01 2.89
C LEU A 34 1.83 -4.94 4.08
N ARG A 35 1.08 -6.03 3.90
CA ARG A 35 0.85 -7.03 4.94
C ARG A 35 2.15 -7.74 5.33
N GLU A 36 2.96 -8.14 4.35
CA GLU A 36 4.25 -8.78 4.59
C GLU A 36 5.22 -7.85 5.31
N GLU A 37 5.32 -6.58 4.89
CA GLU A 37 6.15 -5.58 5.56
C GLU A 37 5.74 -5.39 7.02
N ASN A 38 4.42 -5.26 7.27
CA ASN A 38 3.90 -5.11 8.63
C ASN A 38 4.20 -6.35 9.51
N ASN A 39 4.04 -7.55 8.96
CA ASN A 39 4.38 -8.78 9.67
C ASN A 39 5.86 -8.82 10.06
N ARG A 40 6.76 -8.45 9.14
CA ARG A 40 8.21 -8.39 9.40
C ARG A 40 8.55 -7.37 10.49
N LEU A 41 7.86 -6.23 10.53
CA LEU A 41 8.02 -5.24 11.60
C LEU A 41 7.61 -5.82 12.96
N TYR A 42 6.50 -6.57 13.02
CA TYR A 42 6.09 -7.25 14.25
C TYR A 42 7.05 -8.36 14.68
N GLU A 43 7.62 -9.10 13.72
CA GLU A 43 8.65 -10.11 14.02
C GLU A 43 9.92 -9.49 14.62
N ILE A 44 10.36 -8.33 14.11
CA ILE A 44 11.54 -7.61 14.61
C ILE A 44 11.30 -7.00 16.00
N ASN A 45 10.06 -6.63 16.33
CA ASN A 45 9.72 -6.01 17.61
C ASN A 45 9.44 -7.03 18.74
N ASN A 46 9.51 -8.34 18.47
CA ASN A 46 9.41 -9.42 19.46
C ASN A 46 10.78 -9.86 19.97
#